data_AF-A0A959L6A9-F1
#
_entry.id   AF-A0A959L6A9-F1
#
_cell.length_a   1.000
_cell.length_b   1.000
_cell.length_c   1.000
_cell.angle_alpha   90.00
_cell.angle_beta   90.00
_cell.angle_gamma   90.00
#
_symmetry.space_group_name_H-M   'P 1'
#
loop_
_entity.id
_entity.type
_entity.pdbx_description
1 polymer ?
#
loop_
_entity_poly.entity_id
_entity_poly.type
_entity_poly.pdbx_seq_one_letter_code
_entity_poly.pdbx_strand_id
1 'polypeptide(L)'
;DQTISFHEANPTRVNMTNNGPEWAYSQRGSEVYFTAYTSNLQGTQIGRISNNSDGKWQLSFLPGSKKLARPEPSKTKTDPVPKIYYTTQTKRLPNFAFGSFGWREDHESYIDNLMNEDARTGRWLPDGQHLFYHKLVAQNPRRIAQLYLLNVNTSEETRITDDNLRYISIAAWNAPELDGTTALLSTVNTADEDEIYVKVWRQDTNGNWIDWTEIHSFIPELPDLDSPEPFVYKGRSYLLITSRTALSQNLSTESVIWVATIDPSLPSDQKIEQQIISQEYMPNAISVKADPEVLVTPNDGVWIYYLDKGVIDVPDSAIGLLVCNFTP
;
A
#
# COMPACT_ATOMS: atom_id res chain seq x y z
N ASP A 1 10.73 4.21 28.54
CA ASP A 1 9.64 4.26 27.53
C ASP A 1 9.32 5.70 27.20
N GLN A 2 9.85 6.20 26.08
CA GLN A 2 9.44 7.50 25.55
C GLN A 2 8.39 7.25 24.49
N THR A 3 7.16 7.64 24.78
CA THR A 3 6.07 7.67 23.81
C THR A 3 6.24 8.94 22.98
N ILE A 4 6.52 8.83 21.68
CA ILE A 4 6.33 9.97 20.78
C ILE A 4 4.82 10.15 20.63
N SER A 5 4.31 11.32 21.01
CA SER A 5 2.94 11.66 20.67
C SER A 5 2.87 11.91 19.18
N PHE A 6 2.15 11.07 18.44
CA PHE A 6 1.94 11.23 16.99
C PHE A 6 1.31 12.59 16.64
N HIS A 7 0.67 13.27 17.60
CA HIS A 7 0.18 14.63 17.43
C HIS A 7 1.29 15.67 17.19
N GLU A 8 2.47 15.49 17.80
CA GLU A 8 3.63 16.38 17.58
C GLU A 8 4.17 16.26 16.15
N ALA A 9 3.89 15.15 15.48
CA ALA A 9 4.28 14.88 14.10
C ALA A 9 3.41 15.61 13.06
N ASN A 10 2.30 16.23 13.49
CA ASN A 10 1.34 16.93 12.65
C ASN A 10 0.97 16.14 11.37
N PRO A 11 0.56 14.86 11.49
CA PRO A 11 0.23 14.01 10.36
C PRO A 11 -0.93 14.60 9.57
N THR A 12 -0.92 14.43 8.26
CA THR A 12 -2.09 14.75 7.45
C THR A 12 -3.22 13.78 7.75
N ARG A 13 -4.45 14.25 7.55
CA ARG A 13 -5.62 13.36 7.64
C ARG A 13 -5.59 12.36 6.48
N VAL A 14 -5.91 11.10 6.76
CA VAL A 14 -5.88 10.06 5.72
C VAL A 14 -6.91 10.32 4.62
N ASN A 15 -8.05 10.93 4.93
CA ASN A 15 -9.03 11.31 3.91
C ASN A 15 -8.50 12.37 2.90
N MET A 16 -7.37 13.01 3.20
CA MET A 16 -6.73 13.94 2.28
C MET A 16 -5.64 13.28 1.44
N THR A 17 -4.93 12.30 2.01
CA THR A 17 -3.82 11.62 1.34
C THR A 17 -4.23 10.33 0.67
N ASN A 18 -5.31 9.70 1.09
CA ASN A 18 -5.65 8.31 0.77
C ASN A 18 -4.45 7.38 0.97
N ASN A 19 -3.66 7.67 2.02
CA ASN A 19 -2.50 6.88 2.42
C ASN A 19 -2.26 7.03 3.91
N GLY A 20 -2.04 5.91 4.60
CA GLY A 20 -1.57 5.88 5.98
C GLY A 20 -0.06 6.08 6.10
N PRO A 21 0.47 5.95 7.32
CA PRO A 21 1.90 5.72 7.56
C PRO A 21 2.36 4.37 7.01
N GLU A 22 3.53 4.35 6.39
CA GLU A 22 4.12 3.16 5.76
C GLU A 22 5.39 2.70 6.48
N TRP A 23 5.55 1.39 6.65
CA TRP A 23 6.81 0.81 7.16
C TRP A 23 7.88 0.77 6.08
N ALA A 24 9.10 1.10 6.48
CA ALA A 24 10.31 0.86 5.71
C ALA A 24 11.26 -0.07 6.48
N TYR A 25 12.04 -0.83 5.72
CA TYR A 25 13.12 -1.64 6.26
C TYR A 25 14.38 -1.43 5.43
N SER A 26 15.50 -1.18 6.09
CA SER A 26 16.82 -1.01 5.47
C SER A 26 17.91 -1.46 6.45
N GLN A 27 19.18 -1.27 6.08
CA GLN A 27 20.32 -1.46 6.99
C GLN A 27 20.27 -0.52 8.21
N ARG A 28 19.52 0.59 8.14
CA ARG A 28 19.27 1.48 9.29
C ARG A 28 18.25 0.90 10.28
N GLY A 29 17.61 -0.22 9.95
CA GLY A 29 16.56 -0.84 10.74
C GLY A 29 15.16 -0.50 10.22
N SER A 30 14.17 -0.57 11.13
CA SER A 30 12.77 -0.28 10.84
C SER A 30 12.46 1.20 11.04
N GLU A 31 11.74 1.78 10.09
CA GLU A 31 11.32 3.18 10.11
C GLU A 31 9.87 3.28 9.66
N VAL A 32 9.18 4.38 10.01
CA VAL A 32 7.83 4.67 9.55
C VAL A 32 7.83 6.01 8.83
N TYR A 33 7.32 6.05 7.61
CA TYR A 33 7.17 7.26 6.80
C TYR A 33 5.70 7.64 6.72
N PHE A 34 5.42 8.93 6.76
CA PHE A 34 4.04 9.41 6.68
C PHE A 34 3.99 10.81 6.07
N THR A 35 2.82 11.19 5.59
CA THR A 35 2.60 12.57 5.15
C THR A 35 2.26 13.43 6.36
N ALA A 36 2.94 14.56 6.50
CA ALA A 36 2.73 15.54 7.56
C ALA A 36 2.43 16.91 6.95
N TYR A 37 1.72 17.77 7.69
CA TYR A 37 1.65 19.17 7.31
C TYR A 37 2.97 19.88 7.60
N THR A 38 3.30 20.86 6.77
CA THR A 38 4.30 21.87 7.10
C THR A 38 3.85 22.70 8.31
N SER A 39 4.79 23.30 9.04
CA SER A 39 4.51 24.08 10.26
C SER A 39 3.50 25.22 10.08
N ASN A 40 3.37 25.78 8.88
CA ASN A 40 2.39 26.83 8.57
C ASN A 40 1.04 26.29 8.05
N LEU A 41 0.85 24.97 8.02
CA LEU A 41 -0.33 24.28 7.52
C LEU A 41 -0.69 24.61 6.05
N GLN A 42 0.26 25.11 5.25
CA GLN A 42 0.00 25.48 3.85
C GLN A 42 0.39 24.41 2.83
N GLY A 43 1.14 23.39 3.25
CA GLY A 43 1.52 22.27 2.40
C GLY A 43 1.86 21.02 3.19
N THR A 44 2.37 20.02 2.49
CA THR A 44 2.84 18.78 3.09
C THR A 44 4.35 18.65 3.11
N GLN A 45 4.80 17.68 3.88
CA GLN A 45 6.16 17.17 3.92
C GLN A 45 6.12 15.69 4.29
N ILE A 46 7.24 14.98 4.09
CA ILE A 46 7.36 13.60 4.52
C ILE A 46 8.00 13.58 5.90
N GLY A 47 7.27 13.07 6.88
CA GLY A 47 7.78 12.77 8.21
C GLY A 47 8.36 11.35 8.27
N ARG A 48 9.30 11.15 9.19
CA ARG A 48 9.97 9.89 9.47
C ARG A 48 10.06 9.66 10.97
N ILE A 49 9.58 8.51 11.41
CA ILE A 49 9.83 7.98 12.76
C ILE A 49 10.87 6.88 12.60
N SER A 50 12.04 7.05 13.24
CA SER A 50 13.17 6.10 13.14
C SER A 50 13.65 5.74 14.52
N ASN A 51 14.30 4.59 14.68
CA ASN A 51 14.96 4.24 15.92
C ASN A 51 16.40 4.75 15.90
N ASN A 52 16.84 5.44 16.95
CA ASN A 52 18.23 5.90 17.08
C ASN A 52 19.13 4.78 17.66
N SER A 53 20.44 5.05 17.76
CA SER A 53 21.42 4.08 18.30
C SER A 53 21.15 3.65 19.74
N ASP A 54 20.37 4.43 20.49
CA ASP A 54 20.03 4.18 21.90
C ASP A 54 18.71 3.42 22.05
N GLY A 55 18.11 2.95 20.95
CA GLY A 55 16.83 2.23 20.98
C GLY A 55 15.61 3.13 21.16
N LYS A 56 15.77 4.46 21.06
CA LYS A 56 14.67 5.43 21.17
C LYS A 56 14.14 5.80 19.79
N TRP A 57 12.81 5.80 19.66
CA TRP A 57 12.16 6.39 18.51
C TRP A 57 12.40 7.90 18.48
N GLN A 58 12.66 8.44 17.30
CA GLN A 58 12.83 9.86 17.03
C GLN A 58 11.98 10.27 15.82
N LEU A 59 11.33 11.43 15.93
CA LEU A 59 10.65 12.09 14.84
C LEU A 59 11.62 13.00 14.09
N SER A 60 11.59 12.92 12.76
CA SER A 60 12.32 13.81 11.86
C SER A 60 11.49 14.06 10.59
N PHE A 61 11.91 15.03 9.78
CA PHE A 61 11.31 15.28 8.46
C PHE A 61 12.39 15.16 7.41
N LEU A 62 12.05 14.57 6.27
CA LEU A 62 13.05 14.35 5.25
C LEU A 62 13.45 15.69 4.61
N PRO A 63 14.75 15.90 4.38
CA PRO A 63 15.24 17.07 3.66
C PRO A 63 14.54 17.25 2.31
N GLY A 64 14.22 18.50 1.98
CA GLY A 64 13.56 18.84 0.71
C GLY A 64 12.13 18.37 0.53
N SER A 65 11.54 17.66 1.48
CA SER A 65 10.25 16.99 1.26
C SER A 65 9.04 17.93 1.19
N LYS A 66 9.21 19.25 1.21
CA LYS A 66 8.10 20.19 1.12
C LYS A 66 7.32 19.97 -0.17
N LYS A 67 6.00 19.89 -0.05
CA LYS A 67 5.05 19.52 -1.11
C LYS A 67 5.17 18.06 -1.57
N LEU A 68 5.86 17.19 -0.86
CA LEU A 68 5.80 15.74 -1.10
C LEU A 68 4.74 15.11 -0.19
N ALA A 69 4.16 14.00 -0.62
CA ALA A 69 3.11 13.27 0.09
C ALA A 69 3.05 11.81 -0.37
N ARG A 70 2.26 11.01 0.36
CA ARG A 70 2.05 9.56 0.15
C ARG A 70 3.37 8.81 -0.02
N PRO A 71 4.26 8.87 0.99
CA PRO A 71 5.53 8.16 0.91
C PRO A 71 5.26 6.66 0.85
N GLU A 72 5.90 5.97 -0.09
CA GLU A 72 5.86 4.53 -0.28
C GLU A 72 7.31 4.03 -0.26
N PRO A 73 7.83 3.73 0.94
CA PRO A 73 9.22 3.34 1.12
C PRO A 73 9.47 1.89 0.70
N SER A 74 10.73 1.58 0.33
CA SER A 74 11.17 0.22 0.09
C SER A 74 11.19 -0.56 1.41
N LYS A 75 10.82 -1.84 1.33
CA LYS A 75 10.82 -2.79 2.45
C LYS A 75 12.08 -3.70 2.40
N THR A 76 13.14 -3.26 1.73
CA THR A 76 14.34 -4.05 1.40
C THR A 76 15.44 -3.88 2.46
N LYS A 77 15.56 -4.85 3.37
CA LYS A 77 16.53 -4.82 4.50
C LYS A 77 17.99 -4.64 4.10
N THR A 78 18.35 -5.00 2.87
CA THR A 78 19.72 -4.87 2.36
C THR A 78 20.04 -3.50 1.80
N ASP A 79 19.04 -2.65 1.58
CA ASP A 79 19.26 -1.27 1.12
C ASP A 79 20.01 -0.47 2.21
N PRO A 80 21.02 0.35 1.86
CA PRO A 80 21.70 1.22 2.84
C PRO A 80 20.74 2.22 3.50
N VAL A 81 19.80 2.77 2.73
CA VAL A 81 18.69 3.61 3.17
C VAL A 81 17.43 3.26 2.36
N PRO A 82 16.21 3.46 2.87
CA PRO A 82 15.01 3.22 2.09
C PRO A 82 14.95 4.13 0.86
N LYS A 83 14.43 3.57 -0.23
CA LYS A 83 13.99 4.32 -1.41
C LYS A 83 12.52 4.67 -1.22
N ILE A 84 12.11 5.87 -1.57
CA ILE A 84 10.79 6.40 -1.24
C ILE A 84 10.16 6.87 -2.53
N TYR A 85 9.13 6.16 -2.95
CA TYR A 85 8.23 6.64 -3.99
C TYR A 85 7.26 7.65 -3.36
N TYR A 86 6.91 8.70 -4.09
CA TYR A 86 6.07 9.78 -3.56
C TYR A 86 5.26 10.45 -4.67
N THR A 87 4.30 11.27 -4.26
CA THR A 87 3.61 12.22 -5.13
C THR A 87 3.83 13.66 -4.68
N THR A 88 3.77 14.60 -5.62
CA THR A 88 3.86 16.04 -5.33
C THR A 88 2.48 16.63 -5.08
N GLN A 89 2.41 17.64 -4.21
CA GLN A 89 1.22 18.43 -3.94
C GLN A 89 1.16 19.61 -4.92
N THR A 90 0.07 19.70 -5.68
CA THR A 90 -0.17 20.79 -6.65
C THR A 90 -1.04 21.91 -6.10
N LYS A 91 -1.91 21.62 -5.12
CA LYS A 91 -2.82 22.60 -4.51
C LYS A 91 -2.76 22.57 -2.99
N ARG A 92 -2.90 23.75 -2.38
CA ARG A 92 -2.90 23.96 -0.93
C ARG A 92 -4.26 23.64 -0.32
N LEU A 93 -4.28 23.50 1.02
CA LEU A 93 -5.52 23.42 1.79
C LEU A 93 -6.48 24.57 1.46
N PRO A 94 -7.81 24.32 1.40
CA PRO A 94 -8.49 23.05 1.64
C PRO A 94 -8.51 22.08 0.44
N ASN A 95 -8.11 22.54 -0.74
CA ASN A 95 -8.28 21.82 -2.00
C ASN A 95 -7.05 20.96 -2.33
N PHE A 96 -6.76 19.95 -1.51
CA PHE A 96 -5.61 19.08 -1.74
C PHE A 96 -5.67 18.44 -3.14
N ALA A 97 -4.58 18.53 -3.89
CA ALA A 97 -4.45 17.84 -5.16
C ALA A 97 -3.02 17.35 -5.34
N PHE A 98 -2.91 16.19 -5.97
CA PHE A 98 -1.64 15.54 -6.27
C PHE A 98 -1.24 15.79 -7.72
N GLY A 99 0.06 15.81 -7.97
CA GLY A 99 0.67 16.08 -9.28
C GLY A 99 1.57 14.94 -9.71
N SER A 100 2.78 15.31 -10.11
CA SER A 100 3.82 14.38 -10.56
C SER A 100 4.17 13.37 -9.48
N PHE A 101 4.62 12.20 -9.93
CA PHE A 101 5.16 11.14 -9.11
C PHE A 101 6.68 11.10 -9.27
N GLY A 102 7.36 10.58 -8.27
CA GLY A 102 8.81 10.47 -8.26
C GLY A 102 9.27 9.50 -7.21
N TRP A 103 10.57 9.27 -7.16
CA TRP A 103 11.20 8.54 -6.08
C TRP A 103 12.56 9.13 -5.71
N ARG A 104 13.03 8.81 -4.51
CA ARG A 104 14.35 9.23 -4.02
C ARG A 104 14.87 8.29 -2.95
N GLU A 105 16.16 8.33 -2.69
CA GLU A 105 16.75 7.71 -1.50
C GLU A 105 16.65 8.66 -0.29
N ASP A 106 16.48 8.11 0.91
CA ASP A 106 16.46 8.90 2.15
C ASP A 106 17.87 9.29 2.64
N HIS A 107 18.48 10.21 1.91
CA HIS A 107 19.76 10.84 2.21
C HIS A 107 19.60 12.33 2.57
N GLU A 108 20.58 12.87 3.32
CA GLU A 108 20.66 14.31 3.63
C GLU A 108 20.83 15.14 2.36
N SER A 109 21.73 14.70 1.47
CA SER A 109 21.83 15.18 0.08
C SER A 109 20.90 14.35 -0.80
N TYR A 110 19.62 14.70 -0.80
CA TYR A 110 18.59 14.00 -1.58
C TYR A 110 18.63 14.40 -3.06
N ILE A 111 18.24 13.47 -3.93
CA ILE A 111 18.00 13.70 -5.36
C ILE A 111 16.62 13.14 -5.69
N ASP A 112 15.75 14.00 -6.21
CA ASP A 112 14.41 13.62 -6.64
C ASP A 112 14.45 13.11 -8.09
N ASN A 113 14.07 11.85 -8.29
CA ASN A 113 13.93 11.24 -9.61
C ASN A 113 12.46 11.30 -10.02
N LEU A 114 12.11 12.31 -10.81
CA LEU A 114 10.74 12.47 -11.31
C LEU A 114 10.41 11.40 -12.35
N MET A 115 9.21 10.84 -12.26
CA MET A 115 8.68 9.88 -13.22
C MET A 115 7.90 10.61 -14.33
N ASN A 116 7.59 9.86 -15.39
CA ASN A 116 6.74 10.34 -16.48
C ASN A 116 5.39 10.86 -15.95
N GLU A 117 4.80 11.85 -16.63
CA GLU A 117 3.56 12.52 -16.20
C GLU A 117 2.33 11.59 -16.16
N ASP A 118 2.39 10.46 -16.84
CA ASP A 118 1.38 9.42 -16.89
C ASP A 118 1.58 8.34 -15.81
N ALA A 119 2.70 8.36 -15.08
CA ALA A 119 2.91 7.52 -13.92
C ALA A 119 1.87 7.80 -12.83
N ARG A 120 1.41 6.75 -12.17
CA ARG A 120 0.48 6.74 -11.02
C ARG A 120 1.08 5.77 -9.99
N THR A 121 0.27 5.40 -8.99
CA THR A 121 0.64 4.55 -7.83
C THR A 121 1.75 3.54 -8.13
N GLY A 122 2.73 3.46 -7.24
CA GLY A 122 3.84 2.52 -7.33
C GLY A 122 4.17 1.82 -6.03
N ARG A 123 4.90 0.71 -6.14
CA ARG A 123 5.42 -0.11 -5.05
C ARG A 123 6.78 -0.70 -5.42
N TRP A 124 7.69 -0.71 -4.46
CA TRP A 124 9.01 -1.32 -4.61
C TRP A 124 8.92 -2.85 -4.62
N LEU A 125 9.75 -3.48 -5.44
CA LEU A 125 9.98 -4.92 -5.32
C LEU A 125 10.87 -5.20 -4.10
N PRO A 126 10.79 -6.42 -3.53
CA PRO A 126 11.67 -6.83 -2.43
C PRO A 126 13.17 -6.77 -2.73
N ASP A 127 13.58 -6.67 -4.01
CA ASP A 127 14.98 -6.52 -4.40
C ASP A 127 15.54 -5.11 -4.20
N GLY A 128 14.67 -4.11 -3.97
CA GLY A 128 15.05 -2.70 -3.80
C GLY A 128 15.60 -2.02 -5.06
N GLN A 129 15.64 -2.68 -6.22
CA GLN A 129 16.16 -2.14 -7.47
C GLN A 129 15.07 -1.87 -8.49
N HIS A 130 13.90 -2.45 -8.29
CA HIS A 130 12.79 -2.26 -9.20
C HIS A 130 11.58 -1.64 -8.50
N LEU A 131 10.87 -0.81 -9.26
CA LEU A 131 9.64 -0.15 -8.87
C LEU A 131 8.53 -0.56 -9.85
N PHE A 132 7.51 -1.25 -9.36
CA PHE A 132 6.27 -1.36 -10.11
C PHE A 132 5.51 -0.05 -10.02
N TYR A 133 4.90 0.35 -11.13
CA TYR A 133 4.01 1.49 -11.14
C TYR A 133 2.95 1.37 -12.23
N HIS A 134 1.83 2.04 -12.03
CA HIS A 134 0.80 2.18 -13.05
C HIS A 134 1.14 3.31 -14.01
N LYS A 135 0.97 3.09 -15.30
CA LYS A 135 1.05 4.13 -16.34
C LYS A 135 -0.29 4.30 -17.01
N LEU A 136 -0.80 5.54 -17.04
CA LEU A 136 -2.08 5.86 -17.68
C LEU A 136 -1.90 5.90 -19.21
N VAL A 137 -2.46 4.92 -19.92
CA VAL A 137 -2.31 4.80 -21.38
C VAL A 137 -3.50 5.37 -22.15
N ALA A 138 -4.67 5.50 -21.52
CA ALA A 138 -5.83 6.17 -22.11
C ALA A 138 -6.67 6.88 -21.03
N GLN A 139 -7.18 8.09 -21.31
CA GLN A 139 -7.95 8.87 -20.33
C GLN A 139 -9.48 8.78 -20.49
N ASN A 140 -9.99 8.59 -21.70
CA ASN A 140 -11.43 8.66 -22.00
C ASN A 140 -11.86 7.53 -22.97
N PRO A 141 -13.02 6.89 -22.76
CA PRO A 141 -13.91 7.00 -21.60
C PRO A 141 -13.50 6.12 -20.39
N ARG A 142 -12.55 5.19 -20.55
CA ARG A 142 -12.36 4.05 -19.64
C ARG A 142 -11.14 4.08 -18.72
N ARG A 143 -10.38 5.18 -18.69
CA ARG A 143 -9.13 5.34 -17.89
C ARG A 143 -8.29 4.05 -17.80
N ILE A 144 -7.67 3.65 -18.91
CA ILE A 144 -6.82 2.45 -18.94
C ILE A 144 -5.48 2.78 -18.29
N ALA A 145 -5.14 2.05 -17.24
CA ALA A 145 -3.84 2.11 -16.58
C ALA A 145 -3.21 0.73 -16.66
N GLN A 146 -1.91 0.66 -16.96
CA GLN A 146 -1.18 -0.58 -17.24
C GLN A 146 0.02 -0.70 -16.29
N LEU A 147 0.44 -1.92 -15.99
CA LEU A 147 1.56 -2.18 -15.08
C LEU A 147 2.90 -2.08 -15.82
N TYR A 148 3.82 -1.32 -15.24
CA TYR A 148 5.20 -1.16 -15.70
C TYR A 148 6.17 -1.46 -14.57
N LEU A 149 7.31 -2.03 -14.92
CA LEU A 149 8.45 -2.27 -14.05
C LEU A 149 9.58 -1.33 -14.45
N LEU A 150 10.00 -0.45 -13.54
CA LEU A 150 11.15 0.42 -13.71
C LEU A 150 12.35 -0.18 -12.97
N ASN A 151 13.47 -0.41 -13.67
CA ASN A 151 14.77 -0.59 -13.03
C ASN A 151 15.36 0.79 -12.71
N VAL A 152 15.48 1.11 -11.41
CA VAL A 152 15.85 2.47 -11.00
C VAL A 152 17.33 2.80 -11.22
N ASN A 153 18.17 1.79 -11.43
CA ASN A 153 19.60 1.95 -11.68
C ASN A 153 19.88 2.22 -13.17
N THR A 154 19.15 1.57 -14.08
CA THR A 154 19.35 1.70 -15.53
C THR A 154 18.32 2.63 -16.19
N SER A 155 17.25 3.00 -15.48
CA SER A 155 16.07 3.68 -16.03
C SER A 155 15.35 2.89 -17.14
N GLU A 156 15.59 1.58 -17.22
CA GLU A 156 14.89 0.70 -18.16
C GLU A 156 13.46 0.44 -17.68
N GLU A 157 12.48 0.57 -18.58
CA GLU A 157 11.07 0.33 -18.31
C GLU A 157 10.57 -0.88 -19.10
N THR A 158 9.97 -1.84 -18.40
CA THR A 158 9.31 -3.02 -19.00
C THR A 158 7.81 -2.96 -18.76
N ARG A 159 7.02 -3.06 -19.83
CA ARG A 159 5.56 -3.19 -19.73
C ARG A 159 5.19 -4.62 -19.37
N ILE A 160 4.33 -4.79 -18.36
CA ILE A 160 3.95 -6.09 -17.80
C ILE A 160 2.60 -6.56 -18.34
N THR A 161 1.66 -5.63 -18.47
CA THR A 161 0.30 -5.91 -18.96
C THR A 161 0.09 -5.19 -20.28
N ASP A 162 -0.66 -5.79 -21.20
CA ASP A 162 -1.00 -5.18 -22.49
C ASP A 162 -2.50 -5.17 -22.84
N ASP A 163 -3.35 -5.50 -21.88
CA ASP A 163 -4.80 -5.56 -22.01
C ASP A 163 -5.50 -4.19 -21.92
N ASN A 164 -6.84 -4.21 -21.91
CA ASN A 164 -7.69 -3.04 -21.78
C ASN A 164 -8.24 -2.84 -20.35
N LEU A 165 -7.59 -3.41 -19.34
CA LEU A 165 -8.03 -3.33 -17.95
C LEU A 165 -7.47 -2.08 -17.26
N ARG A 166 -8.09 -1.72 -16.14
CA ARG A 166 -7.62 -0.63 -15.28
C ARG A 166 -7.04 -1.21 -13.99
N TYR A 167 -5.71 -1.16 -13.87
CA TYR A 167 -4.99 -1.51 -12.64
C TYR A 167 -4.99 -0.34 -11.65
N ILE A 168 -5.28 -0.60 -10.36
CA ILE A 168 -5.61 0.43 -9.35
C ILE A 168 -4.61 0.45 -8.18
N SER A 169 -4.30 -0.71 -7.62
CA SER A 169 -3.37 -0.92 -6.49
C SER A 169 -2.25 -1.85 -6.93
N ILE A 170 -1.12 -1.85 -6.23
CA ILE A 170 0.00 -2.76 -6.52
C ILE A 170 0.50 -3.29 -5.18
N ALA A 171 0.94 -4.54 -5.14
CA ALA A 171 1.83 -5.02 -4.11
C ALA A 171 2.72 -6.14 -4.65
N ALA A 172 3.89 -6.32 -4.07
CA ALA A 172 4.83 -7.38 -4.45
C ALA A 172 5.47 -7.99 -3.20
N TRP A 173 5.71 -9.29 -3.25
CA TRP A 173 6.34 -10.03 -2.15
C TRP A 173 7.10 -11.24 -2.68
N ASN A 174 8.02 -11.78 -1.88
CA ASN A 174 8.66 -13.06 -2.19
C ASN A 174 7.79 -14.17 -1.60
N ALA A 175 7.24 -15.03 -2.45
CA ALA A 175 6.34 -16.12 -2.09
C ALA A 175 7.15 -17.36 -1.66
N PRO A 176 7.17 -17.75 -0.36
CA PRO A 176 7.97 -18.89 0.09
C PRO A 176 7.57 -20.21 -0.56
N GLU A 177 6.27 -20.39 -0.80
CA GLU A 177 5.71 -21.57 -1.46
C GLU A 177 6.04 -21.67 -2.96
N LEU A 178 6.67 -20.64 -3.52
CA LEU A 178 7.22 -20.61 -4.88
C LEU A 178 8.75 -20.52 -4.87
N ASP A 179 9.40 -21.20 -3.91
CA ASP A 179 10.86 -21.19 -3.72
C ASP A 179 11.43 -19.76 -3.55
N GLY A 180 10.63 -18.84 -2.99
CA GLY A 180 11.01 -17.44 -2.78
C GLY A 180 10.87 -16.55 -4.02
N THR A 181 10.27 -17.03 -5.09
CA THR A 181 9.99 -16.25 -6.30
C THR A 181 9.14 -15.01 -5.98
N THR A 182 9.41 -13.90 -6.66
CA THR A 182 8.60 -12.68 -6.54
C THR A 182 7.22 -12.91 -7.14
N ALA A 183 6.19 -12.66 -6.33
CA ALA A 183 4.81 -12.52 -6.75
C ALA A 183 4.43 -11.04 -6.78
N LEU A 184 3.50 -10.72 -7.67
CA LEU A 184 2.93 -9.39 -7.87
C LEU A 184 1.42 -9.53 -7.81
N LEU A 185 0.75 -8.53 -7.26
CA LEU A 185 -0.69 -8.41 -7.37
C LEU A 185 -1.11 -6.99 -7.71
N SER A 186 -2.33 -6.88 -8.22
CA SER A 186 -3.01 -5.61 -8.45
C SER A 186 -4.51 -5.80 -8.33
N THR A 187 -5.19 -4.82 -7.72
CA THR A 187 -6.64 -4.67 -7.93
C THR A 187 -6.87 -4.27 -9.38
N VAL A 188 -7.80 -4.95 -10.03
CA VAL A 188 -8.20 -4.77 -11.42
C VAL A 188 -9.64 -4.32 -11.45
N ASN A 189 -9.95 -3.34 -12.27
CA ASN A 189 -11.32 -2.99 -12.62
C ASN A 189 -11.52 -3.26 -14.12
N THR A 190 -12.55 -4.03 -14.44
CA THR A 190 -12.88 -4.38 -15.83
C THR A 190 -13.34 -3.15 -16.60
N ALA A 191 -13.10 -3.13 -17.90
CA ALA A 191 -13.32 -1.96 -18.74
C ALA A 191 -14.81 -1.50 -18.82
N ASP A 192 -15.73 -2.36 -18.40
CA ASP A 192 -17.17 -2.10 -18.33
C ASP A 192 -17.65 -1.80 -16.88
N GLU A 193 -16.72 -1.64 -15.93
CA GLU A 193 -16.93 -1.22 -14.53
C GLU A 193 -17.76 -2.15 -13.63
N ASP A 194 -18.13 -3.34 -14.10
CA ASP A 194 -19.01 -4.27 -13.38
C ASP A 194 -18.29 -5.19 -12.38
N GLU A 195 -16.95 -5.28 -12.45
CA GLU A 195 -16.21 -6.25 -11.63
C GLU A 195 -14.85 -5.71 -11.19
N ILE A 196 -14.58 -5.83 -9.89
CA ILE A 196 -13.32 -5.46 -9.25
C ILE A 196 -12.78 -6.66 -8.47
N TYR A 197 -11.64 -7.17 -8.92
CA TYR A 197 -10.97 -8.34 -8.33
C TYR A 197 -9.47 -8.09 -8.19
N VAL A 198 -8.76 -9.00 -7.53
CA VAL A 198 -7.29 -8.94 -7.42
C VAL A 198 -6.70 -9.96 -8.38
N LYS A 199 -5.83 -9.51 -9.29
CA LYS A 199 -5.07 -10.39 -10.18
C LYS A 199 -3.67 -10.59 -9.61
N VAL A 200 -3.16 -11.82 -9.68
CA VAL A 200 -1.87 -12.21 -9.13
C VAL A 200 -1.00 -12.81 -10.24
N TRP A 201 0.25 -12.37 -10.30
CA TRP A 201 1.29 -12.88 -11.19
C TRP A 201 2.45 -13.45 -10.38
N ARG A 202 3.24 -14.30 -11.03
CA ARG A 202 4.55 -14.75 -10.55
C ARG A 202 5.58 -14.67 -11.67
N GLN A 203 6.86 -14.64 -11.31
CA GLN A 203 7.92 -14.81 -12.30
C GLN A 203 8.10 -16.29 -12.67
N ASP A 204 8.38 -16.58 -13.93
CA ASP A 204 8.89 -17.88 -14.37
C ASP A 204 10.42 -17.99 -14.18
N THR A 205 11.00 -19.13 -14.53
CA THR A 205 12.45 -19.37 -14.40
C THR A 205 13.32 -18.46 -15.29
N ASN A 206 12.72 -17.79 -16.28
CA ASN A 206 13.39 -16.85 -17.17
C ASN A 206 13.16 -15.39 -16.74
N GLY A 207 12.44 -15.16 -15.64
CA GLY A 207 12.11 -13.82 -15.14
C GLY A 207 10.89 -13.18 -15.78
N ASN A 208 10.15 -13.89 -16.65
CA ASN A 208 8.93 -13.38 -17.26
C ASN A 208 7.76 -13.43 -16.27
N TRP A 209 6.89 -12.42 -16.30
CA TRP A 209 5.66 -12.42 -15.50
C TRP A 209 4.59 -13.27 -16.19
N ILE A 210 4.01 -14.20 -15.43
CA ILE A 210 2.92 -15.06 -15.88
C ILE A 210 1.74 -14.97 -14.92
N ASP A 211 0.53 -15.01 -15.46
CA ASP A 211 -0.70 -15.06 -14.68
C ASP A 211 -0.67 -16.28 -13.74
N TRP A 212 -0.95 -16.06 -12.46
CA TRP A 212 -0.95 -17.12 -11.45
C TRP A 212 -2.37 -17.46 -11.00
N THR A 213 -3.13 -16.47 -10.55
CA THR A 213 -4.51 -16.64 -10.09
C THR A 213 -5.25 -15.30 -10.03
N GLU A 214 -6.56 -15.38 -9.80
CA GLU A 214 -7.43 -14.24 -9.55
C GLU A 214 -8.17 -14.49 -8.24
N ILE A 215 -8.38 -13.43 -7.49
CA ILE A 215 -9.03 -13.46 -6.19
C ILE A 215 -10.26 -12.56 -6.28
N HIS A 216 -11.41 -13.17 -6.03
CA HIS A 216 -12.72 -12.54 -6.04
C HIS A 216 -13.27 -12.40 -4.62
N SER A 217 -14.17 -11.44 -4.41
CA SER A 217 -14.90 -11.36 -3.14
C SER A 217 -15.79 -12.59 -2.98
N PHE A 218 -15.71 -13.24 -1.83
CA PHE A 218 -16.63 -14.33 -1.46
C PHE A 218 -17.88 -13.83 -0.74
N ILE A 219 -18.00 -12.50 -0.59
CA ILE A 219 -19.12 -11.83 0.07
C ILE A 219 -19.90 -11.10 -1.03
N PRO A 220 -21.02 -11.67 -1.53
CA PRO A 220 -21.73 -11.11 -2.69
C PRO A 220 -22.20 -9.67 -2.50
N GLU A 221 -22.52 -9.27 -1.27
CA GLU A 221 -22.96 -7.92 -0.92
C GLU A 221 -21.80 -6.90 -0.90
N LEU A 222 -20.56 -7.37 -0.85
CA LEU A 222 -19.33 -6.56 -0.84
C LEU A 222 -18.42 -6.99 -2.00
N PRO A 223 -18.83 -6.81 -3.27
CA PRO A 223 -18.15 -7.39 -4.43
C PRO A 223 -16.78 -6.76 -4.71
N ASP A 224 -16.60 -5.49 -4.33
CA ASP A 224 -15.41 -4.73 -4.72
C ASP A 224 -14.24 -4.97 -3.77
N LEU A 225 -13.10 -5.36 -4.34
CA LEU A 225 -11.85 -5.55 -3.61
C LEU A 225 -10.95 -4.31 -3.66
N ASP A 226 -10.33 -3.96 -2.54
CA ASP A 226 -9.38 -2.86 -2.44
C ASP A 226 -8.28 -3.12 -1.40
N SER A 227 -7.23 -2.30 -1.46
CA SER A 227 -6.08 -2.28 -0.55
C SER A 227 -5.52 -3.69 -0.25
N PRO A 228 -5.16 -4.50 -1.27
CA PRO A 228 -4.55 -5.80 -1.05
C PRO A 228 -3.13 -5.65 -0.50
N GLU A 229 -2.85 -6.20 0.69
CA GLU A 229 -1.53 -6.13 1.34
C GLU A 229 -1.00 -7.55 1.65
N PRO A 230 0.03 -8.03 0.91
CA PRO A 230 0.60 -9.35 1.11
C PRO A 230 1.55 -9.38 2.30
N PHE A 231 1.60 -10.50 3.00
CA PHE A 231 2.59 -10.76 4.04
C PHE A 231 3.00 -12.22 4.09
N VAL A 232 4.17 -12.47 4.70
CA VAL A 232 4.70 -13.81 4.91
C VAL A 232 4.73 -14.11 6.40
N TYR A 233 4.15 -15.23 6.80
CA TYR A 233 4.21 -15.72 8.17
C TYR A 233 4.39 -17.23 8.20
N LYS A 234 5.31 -17.71 9.04
CA LYS A 234 5.63 -19.16 9.19
C LYS A 234 5.84 -19.91 7.86
N GLY A 235 6.49 -19.25 6.89
CA GLY A 235 6.83 -19.86 5.60
C GLY A 235 5.67 -19.98 4.62
N ARG A 236 4.58 -19.22 4.81
CA ARG A 236 3.45 -19.14 3.87
C ARG A 236 3.10 -17.68 3.59
N SER A 237 2.63 -17.43 2.37
CA SER A 237 2.03 -16.15 1.99
C SER A 237 0.57 -16.05 2.37
N TYR A 238 0.20 -14.85 2.81
CA TYR A 238 -1.14 -14.43 3.15
C TYR A 238 -1.42 -13.08 2.48
N LEU A 239 -2.69 -12.78 2.26
CA LEU A 239 -3.10 -11.53 1.67
C LEU A 239 -4.24 -10.92 2.49
N LEU A 240 -4.04 -9.69 2.97
CA LEU A 240 -5.12 -8.90 3.54
C LEU A 240 -5.87 -8.19 2.42
N ILE A 241 -7.19 -8.23 2.44
CA ILE A 241 -8.03 -7.57 1.43
C ILE A 241 -9.18 -6.86 2.12
N THR A 242 -9.51 -5.67 1.64
CA THR A 242 -10.76 -4.99 1.98
C THR A 242 -11.82 -5.32 0.93
N SER A 243 -12.95 -5.90 1.34
CA SER A 243 -14.16 -5.98 0.50
C SER A 243 -15.10 -4.84 0.84
N ARG A 244 -15.80 -4.27 -0.16
CA ARG A 244 -16.79 -3.19 0.03
C ARG A 244 -17.93 -3.23 -0.97
N THR A 245 -18.99 -2.47 -0.69
CA THR A 245 -20.16 -2.35 -1.60
C THR A 245 -19.85 -1.64 -2.92
N ALA A 246 -18.94 -0.66 -2.89
CA ALA A 246 -18.48 0.07 -4.07
C ALA A 246 -17.13 0.76 -3.84
N LEU A 247 -16.26 0.81 -4.84
CA LEU A 247 -15.09 1.69 -4.92
C LEU A 247 -15.52 3.15 -5.16
N SER A 248 -16.17 3.76 -4.16
CA SER A 248 -16.45 5.19 -4.19
C SER A 248 -15.53 5.93 -3.21
N GLN A 249 -15.24 7.20 -3.51
CA GLN A 249 -14.57 8.09 -2.54
C GLN A 249 -15.46 8.43 -1.33
N ASN A 250 -16.74 8.05 -1.36
CA ASN A 250 -17.65 8.29 -0.25
C ASN A 250 -17.34 7.32 0.88
N LEU A 251 -17.00 7.88 2.04
CA LEU A 251 -16.73 7.17 3.30
C LEU A 251 -18.00 6.54 3.93
N SER A 252 -18.99 6.19 3.11
CA SER A 252 -20.27 5.64 3.53
C SER A 252 -20.50 4.21 3.00
N THR A 253 -19.48 3.59 2.42
CA THR A 253 -19.57 2.24 1.90
C THR A 253 -19.21 1.24 2.99
N GLU A 254 -20.09 0.27 3.20
CA GLU A 254 -19.82 -0.85 4.12
C GLU A 254 -18.58 -1.59 3.63
N SER A 255 -17.75 -2.04 4.58
CA SER A 255 -16.50 -2.74 4.27
C SER A 255 -16.08 -3.69 5.38
N VAL A 256 -15.38 -4.75 4.97
CA VAL A 256 -14.78 -5.74 5.87
C VAL A 256 -13.36 -6.05 5.43
N ILE A 257 -12.52 -6.42 6.39
CA ILE A 257 -11.17 -6.91 6.11
C ILE A 257 -11.15 -8.41 6.35
N TRP A 258 -10.62 -9.13 5.38
CA TRP A 258 -10.44 -10.57 5.43
C TRP A 258 -9.03 -10.94 4.98
N VAL A 259 -8.61 -12.14 5.34
CA VAL A 259 -7.33 -12.71 4.95
C VAL A 259 -7.58 -13.85 3.96
N ALA A 260 -6.74 -13.90 2.92
CA ALA A 260 -6.65 -14.98 1.96
C ALA A 260 -5.33 -15.73 2.14
N THR A 261 -5.33 -17.05 1.93
CA THR A 261 -4.10 -17.79 1.61
C THR A 261 -4.00 -17.96 0.09
N ILE A 262 -2.79 -18.13 -0.42
CA ILE A 262 -2.57 -18.55 -1.81
C ILE A 262 -1.72 -19.81 -1.76
N ASP A 263 -2.34 -20.98 -1.93
CA ASP A 263 -1.62 -22.26 -1.93
C ASP A 263 -1.46 -22.79 -3.38
N PRO A 264 -0.24 -22.78 -3.96
CA PRO A 264 -0.01 -23.22 -5.33
C PRO A 264 -0.20 -24.73 -5.51
N SER A 265 -0.21 -25.51 -4.42
CA SER A 265 -0.35 -26.96 -4.47
C SER A 265 -1.81 -27.41 -4.58
N LEU A 266 -2.76 -26.51 -4.32
CA LEU A 266 -4.19 -26.81 -4.38
C LEU A 266 -4.75 -26.69 -5.81
N PRO A 267 -5.79 -27.49 -6.16
CA PRO A 267 -6.58 -27.31 -7.37
C PRO A 267 -7.10 -25.86 -7.50
N SER A 268 -7.30 -25.37 -8.73
CA SER A 268 -7.64 -23.95 -8.99
C SER A 268 -8.87 -23.44 -8.24
N ASP A 269 -9.84 -24.31 -7.95
CA ASP A 269 -11.06 -24.04 -7.19
C ASP A 269 -10.87 -24.09 -5.66
N GLN A 270 -9.67 -24.47 -5.19
CA GLN A 270 -9.29 -24.58 -3.78
C GLN A 270 -8.03 -23.76 -3.42
N LYS A 271 -7.43 -23.04 -4.39
CA LYS A 271 -6.17 -22.29 -4.20
C LYS A 271 -6.23 -21.22 -3.12
N ILE A 272 -7.43 -20.79 -2.73
CA ILE A 272 -7.64 -19.64 -1.86
C ILE A 272 -8.58 -20.06 -0.73
N GLU A 273 -8.07 -20.05 0.50
CA GLU A 273 -8.92 -20.07 1.69
C GLU A 273 -9.10 -18.65 2.20
N GLN A 274 -10.32 -18.28 2.62
CA GLN A 274 -10.67 -16.91 2.98
C GLN A 274 -11.34 -16.85 4.36
N GLN A 275 -10.93 -15.89 5.18
CA GLN A 275 -11.48 -15.70 6.54
C GLN A 275 -11.65 -14.22 6.88
N ILE A 276 -12.84 -13.82 7.35
CA ILE A 276 -13.08 -12.48 7.88
C ILE A 276 -12.35 -12.30 9.21
N ILE A 277 -11.60 -11.20 9.36
CA ILE A 277 -10.77 -10.93 10.55
C ILE A 277 -11.09 -9.59 11.23
N SER A 278 -11.77 -8.67 10.57
CA SER A 278 -12.33 -7.49 11.24
C SER A 278 -13.53 -7.91 12.11
N GLN A 279 -13.66 -7.35 13.32
CA GLN A 279 -14.78 -7.61 14.24
C GLN A 279 -16.15 -7.53 13.55
N GLU A 280 -17.10 -8.32 14.05
CA GLU A 280 -18.45 -8.55 13.52
C GLU A 280 -19.00 -7.33 12.79
N TYR A 281 -19.27 -7.53 11.51
CA TYR A 281 -20.23 -6.75 10.75
C TYR A 281 -21.41 -6.36 11.66
N MET A 282 -21.50 -5.07 11.98
CA MET A 282 -22.67 -4.51 12.64
C MET A 282 -23.53 -3.89 11.54
N PRO A 283 -24.64 -4.54 11.13
CA PRO A 283 -25.56 -3.93 10.19
C PRO A 283 -25.99 -2.55 10.74
N ASN A 284 -25.86 -1.51 9.92
CA ASN A 284 -26.16 -0.09 10.23
C ASN A 284 -25.13 0.69 11.07
N ALA A 285 -23.93 0.15 11.34
CA ALA A 285 -22.83 0.97 11.84
C ALA A 285 -22.10 1.62 10.65
N ILE A 286 -21.97 2.95 10.64
CA ILE A 286 -21.10 3.66 9.68
C ILE A 286 -19.65 3.42 10.15
N SER A 287 -19.08 2.27 9.81
CA SER A 287 -17.67 1.92 10.02
C SER A 287 -17.11 1.49 8.67
N VAL A 288 -16.22 2.31 8.11
CA VAL A 288 -15.54 2.00 6.85
C VAL A 288 -14.12 1.59 7.17
N LYS A 289 -13.85 0.30 7.04
CA LYS A 289 -12.54 -0.32 7.23
C LYS A 289 -11.75 -0.21 5.93
N ALA A 290 -10.55 0.32 6.00
CA ALA A 290 -9.71 0.53 4.81
C ALA A 290 -8.22 0.45 5.15
N ASP A 291 -7.41 0.28 4.11
CA ASP A 291 -5.94 0.29 4.16
C ASP A 291 -5.40 -0.60 5.28
N PRO A 292 -5.68 -1.93 5.22
CA PRO A 292 -5.11 -2.87 6.16
C PRO A 292 -3.61 -2.95 5.95
N GLU A 293 -2.92 -3.07 7.06
CA GLU A 293 -1.48 -3.10 7.13
C GLU A 293 -1.05 -4.13 8.18
N VAL A 294 0.19 -4.59 8.05
CA VAL A 294 0.66 -5.75 8.79
C VAL A 294 2.04 -5.55 9.39
N LEU A 295 2.15 -5.91 10.67
CA LEU A 295 3.40 -6.05 11.38
C LEU A 295 3.58 -7.50 11.79
N VAL A 296 4.50 -8.19 11.12
CA VAL A 296 4.90 -9.55 11.48
C VAL A 296 6.04 -9.49 12.48
N THR A 297 5.82 -10.03 13.67
CA THR A 297 6.84 -10.13 14.71
C THR A 297 7.32 -11.58 14.83
N PRO A 298 8.63 -11.85 14.97
CA PRO A 298 9.14 -13.22 15.06
C PRO A 298 8.57 -14.01 16.26
N ASN A 299 8.26 -13.32 17.37
CA ASN A 299 7.87 -13.95 18.63
C ASN A 299 6.41 -13.68 19.03
N ASP A 300 5.83 -12.56 18.62
CA ASP A 300 4.53 -12.08 19.13
C ASP A 300 3.38 -12.25 18.13
N GLY A 301 3.65 -12.93 17.00
CA GLY A 301 2.65 -13.21 15.96
C GLY A 301 2.47 -12.09 14.93
N VAL A 302 1.29 -12.09 14.32
CA VAL A 302 0.91 -11.15 13.26
C VAL A 302 -0.06 -10.13 13.83
N TRP A 303 0.32 -8.86 13.71
CA TRP A 303 -0.47 -7.72 14.14
C TRP A 303 -1.01 -7.03 12.90
N ILE A 304 -2.33 -6.94 12.80
CA ILE A 304 -3.00 -6.27 11.69
C ILE A 304 -3.62 -5.00 12.21
N TYR A 305 -3.40 -3.92 11.48
CA TYR A 305 -3.98 -2.63 11.76
C TYR A 305 -4.62 -2.05 10.51
N TYR A 306 -5.63 -1.22 10.69
CA TYR A 306 -6.38 -0.65 9.58
C TYR A 306 -7.04 0.65 10.01
N LEU A 307 -7.51 1.41 9.02
CA LEU A 307 -8.29 2.62 9.26
C LEU A 307 -9.75 2.24 9.48
N ASP A 308 -10.31 2.63 10.61
CA ASP A 308 -11.75 2.59 10.84
C ASP A 308 -12.33 4.01 10.73
N LYS A 309 -12.96 4.31 9.60
CA LYS A 309 -13.61 5.59 9.34
C LYS A 309 -15.05 5.47 9.80
N GLY A 310 -15.29 5.61 11.12
CA GLY A 310 -16.61 5.45 11.71
C GLY A 310 -16.91 6.29 12.95
N VAL A 311 -18.16 6.76 12.99
CA VAL A 311 -18.84 7.67 13.95
C VAL A 311 -18.51 9.17 13.79
N ILE A 312 -19.47 9.88 13.18
CA ILE A 312 -19.53 11.33 12.92
C ILE A 312 -19.33 12.21 14.17
N ASP A 313 -19.38 11.64 15.38
CA ASP A 313 -19.31 12.36 16.66
C ASP A 313 -17.99 12.19 17.44
N VAL A 314 -16.97 11.53 16.87
CA VAL A 314 -15.61 11.62 17.43
C VAL A 314 -14.89 12.70 16.63
N PRO A 315 -14.44 13.82 17.22
CA PRO A 315 -13.82 14.91 16.47
C PRO A 315 -12.63 14.36 15.68
N ASP A 316 -12.75 14.16 14.35
CA ASP A 316 -11.78 13.86 13.26
C ASP A 316 -10.35 13.34 13.59
N SER A 317 -10.11 12.79 14.78
CA SER A 317 -8.80 12.60 15.41
C SER A 317 -8.65 11.22 16.02
N ALA A 318 -9.72 10.42 16.08
CA ALA A 318 -9.63 9.02 16.43
C ALA A 318 -9.62 8.18 15.14
N ILE A 319 -8.47 8.12 14.48
CA ILE A 319 -8.17 6.95 13.66
C ILE A 319 -7.98 5.82 14.68
N GLY A 320 -9.00 4.97 14.83
CA GLY A 320 -8.91 3.80 15.69
C GLY A 320 -7.97 2.79 15.04
N LEU A 321 -6.77 2.64 15.60
CA LEU A 321 -5.89 1.50 15.30
C LEU A 321 -6.50 0.29 16.00
N LEU A 322 -7.37 -0.47 15.32
CA LEU A 322 -7.80 -1.75 15.86
C LEU A 322 -6.72 -2.77 15.57
N VAL A 323 -6.18 -3.37 16.63
CA VAL A 323 -5.25 -4.47 16.53
C VAL A 323 -6.03 -5.76 16.65
N CYS A 324 -5.97 -6.62 15.64
CA CYS A 324 -6.32 -8.03 15.80
C CYS A 324 -5.05 -8.90 15.84
N ASN A 325 -5.05 -9.87 16.76
CA ASN A 325 -4.02 -10.90 16.81
C ASN A 325 -4.49 -12.08 15.97
N PHE A 326 -3.77 -12.35 14.89
CA PHE A 326 -4.06 -13.48 14.00
C PHE A 326 -3.29 -14.72 14.44
N THR A 327 -4.02 -15.77 14.82
CA THR A 327 -3.47 -17.11 15.02
C THR A 327 -4.01 -18.00 13.89
N PRO A 328 -3.15 -18.49 12.98
CA PRO A 328 -3.55 -19.34 11.85
C PRO A 328 -4.27 -20.62 12.29
#